data_AF-A0A222FK64-F1
#
_entry.id   AF-A0A222FK64-F1
#
_cell.length_a   1.000
_cell.length_b   1.000
_cell.length_c   1.000
_cell.angle_alpha   90.00
_cell.angle_beta   90.00
_cell.angle_gamma   90.00
#
_symmetry.space_group_name_H-M   'P 1'
#
loop_
_entity.id
_entity.type
_entity.pdbx_description
1 polymer ?
#
loop_
_entity_poly.entity_id
_entity_poly.type
_entity_poly.pdbx_seq_one_letter_code
_entity_poly.pdbx_strand_id
1 'polypeptide(L)'
;MDDGHQALMLIATTLFFAFLIERLTEIVMALFEYGEVRFGWYRFWQRRAARIAQTLAQPRDAAWQQEIQRALERYLSREANGVTAVAVAQVRRVYLQVVTKVLSVVVGIILAWLFDLNLFAAIDQLNNAATEQASPYFSAQLLPHGLALVLTGLVLGLGAGPLHKVISALDRARKNNKEAA
;
A
#
# COMPACT_ATOMS: atom_id res chain seq x y z
N MET A 1 -11.18 19.37 -26.43
CA MET A 1 -10.84 19.46 -24.99
C MET A 1 -9.43 18.93 -24.88
N ASP A 2 -8.47 19.73 -24.43
CA ASP A 2 -7.06 19.32 -24.48
C ASP A 2 -6.84 18.03 -23.69
N ASP A 3 -6.21 17.05 -24.32
CA ASP A 3 -5.92 15.73 -23.74
C ASP A 3 -5.16 15.84 -22.40
N GLY A 4 -4.37 16.90 -22.24
CA GLY A 4 -3.70 17.22 -20.98
C GLY A 4 -4.66 17.53 -19.81
N HIS A 5 -5.79 18.21 -20.06
CA HIS A 5 -6.77 18.49 -19.00
C HIS A 5 -7.48 17.22 -18.51
N GLN A 6 -7.76 16.27 -19.41
CA GLN A 6 -8.36 14.99 -19.05
C GLN A 6 -7.40 14.13 -18.23
N ALA A 7 -6.13 14.06 -18.64
CA ALA A 7 -5.09 13.36 -17.90
C ALA A 7 -4.90 13.93 -16.48
N LEU A 8 -4.89 15.27 -16.36
CA LEU A 8 -4.82 15.95 -15.05
C LEU A 8 -6.04 15.64 -14.19
N MET A 9 -7.26 15.64 -14.75
CA MET A 9 -8.47 15.26 -14.04
C MET A 9 -8.40 13.81 -13.53
N LEU A 10 -7.92 12.87 -14.34
CA LEU A 10 -7.75 11.47 -13.94
C LEU A 10 -6.73 11.30 -12.82
N ILE A 11 -5.58 11.97 -12.90
CA ILE A 11 -4.55 11.94 -11.85
C ILE A 11 -5.10 12.56 -10.56
N ALA A 12 -5.78 13.71 -10.65
CA ALA A 12 -6.40 14.36 -9.50
C ALA A 12 -7.47 13.48 -8.84
N THR A 13 -8.30 12.82 -9.65
CA THR A 13 -9.32 11.87 -9.17
C THR A 13 -8.69 10.66 -8.51
N THR A 14 -7.60 10.13 -9.08
CA THR A 14 -6.82 9.03 -8.50
C THR A 14 -6.23 9.44 -7.15
N LEU A 15 -5.63 10.62 -7.06
CA LEU A 15 -5.11 11.18 -5.80
C LEU A 15 -6.22 11.33 -4.75
N PHE A 16 -7.37 11.87 -5.15
CA PHE A 16 -8.52 12.02 -4.27
C PHE A 16 -8.97 10.67 -3.70
N PHE A 17 -9.12 9.65 -4.55
CA PHE A 17 -9.49 8.32 -4.09
C PHE A 17 -8.43 7.68 -3.21
N ALA A 18 -7.13 7.84 -3.51
CA ALA A 18 -6.06 7.33 -2.66
C ALA A 18 -6.15 7.92 -1.24
N PHE A 19 -6.35 9.24 -1.12
CA PHE A 19 -6.53 9.89 0.18
C PHE A 19 -7.83 9.49 0.86
N LEU A 20 -8.93 9.37 0.11
CA LEU A 20 -10.22 8.96 0.65
C LEU A 20 -10.15 7.55 1.24
N ILE A 21 -9.56 6.59 0.51
CA ILE A 21 -9.37 5.22 0.99
C ILE A 21 -8.51 5.22 2.25
N GLU A 22 -7.39 5.95 2.26
CA GLU A 22 -6.52 6.07 3.42
C GLU A 22 -7.30 6.56 4.66
N ARG A 23 -8.07 7.64 4.53
CA ARG A 23 -8.87 8.19 5.64
C ARG A 23 -9.99 7.26 6.09
N LEU A 24 -10.71 6.64 5.15
CA LEU A 24 -11.74 5.66 5.49
C LEU A 24 -11.17 4.47 6.25
N THR A 25 -9.96 4.02 5.88
CA THR A 25 -9.31 2.87 6.52
C THR A 25 -8.85 3.18 7.93
N GLU A 26 -8.40 4.40 8.20
CA GLU A 26 -8.12 4.87 9.56
C GLU A 26 -9.39 4.92 10.41
N ILE A 27 -10.50 5.43 9.86
CA ILE A 27 -11.79 5.48 10.55
C ILE A 27 -12.27 4.07 10.89
N VAL A 28 -12.22 3.15 9.93
CA VAL A 28 -12.59 1.74 10.13
C VAL A 28 -11.71 1.12 11.22
N MET A 29 -10.39 1.36 11.20
CA MET A 29 -9.49 0.89 12.24
C MET A 29 -9.87 1.42 13.63
N ALA A 30 -10.16 2.72 13.75
CA ALA A 30 -10.61 3.33 15.01
C ALA A 30 -11.94 2.76 15.51
N LEU A 31 -12.89 2.48 14.60
CA LEU A 31 -14.16 1.83 14.93
C LEU A 31 -13.94 0.39 15.43
N PHE A 32 -13.05 -0.36 14.79
CA PHE A 32 -12.67 -1.70 15.24
C PHE A 32 -12.01 -1.67 16.62
N GLU A 33 -11.09 -0.75 16.87
CA GLU A 33 -10.44 -0.59 18.17
C GLU A 33 -11.47 -0.24 19.26
N TYR A 34 -12.40 0.67 18.98
CA TYR A 34 -13.49 1.00 19.90
C TYR A 34 -14.40 -0.20 20.18
N GLY A 35 -14.82 -0.92 19.14
CA GLY A 35 -15.64 -2.12 19.28
C GLY A 35 -14.94 -3.20 20.09
N GLU A 36 -13.66 -3.43 19.83
CA GLU A 36 -12.85 -4.41 20.56
C GLU A 36 -12.83 -4.14 22.07
N VAL A 37 -12.59 -2.88 22.46
CA VAL A 37 -12.60 -2.45 23.86
C VAL A 37 -13.99 -2.64 24.46
N ARG A 38 -15.03 -2.26 23.71
CA ARG A 38 -16.43 -2.34 24.16
C ARG A 38 -16.92 -3.77 24.38
N PHE A 39 -16.42 -4.72 23.60
CA PHE A 39 -16.82 -6.15 23.66
C PHE A 39 -15.80 -7.04 24.39
N GLY A 40 -14.68 -6.50 24.87
CA GLY A 40 -13.74 -7.23 25.72
C GLY A 40 -13.00 -8.37 25.01
N TRP A 41 -12.65 -8.20 23.73
CA TRP A 41 -12.01 -9.24 22.90
C TRP A 41 -10.55 -9.54 23.26
N TYR A 42 -10.06 -9.07 24.40
CA TYR A 42 -8.70 -9.30 24.89
C TYR A 42 -8.31 -10.79 24.92
N ARG A 43 -9.23 -11.69 25.30
CA ARG A 43 -9.00 -13.14 25.32
C ARG A 43 -8.73 -13.72 23.93
N PHE A 44 -9.33 -13.15 22.88
CA PHE A 44 -9.08 -13.58 21.50
C PHE A 44 -7.63 -13.28 21.09
N TRP A 45 -7.18 -12.05 21.37
CA TRP A 45 -5.82 -11.62 21.06
C TRP A 45 -4.75 -12.37 21.86
N GLN A 46 -5.01 -12.68 23.12
CA GLN A 46 -4.13 -13.54 23.92
C GLN A 46 -3.94 -14.93 23.29
N ARG A 47 -5.02 -15.59 22.86
CA ARG A 47 -4.93 -16.90 22.18
C ARG A 47 -4.15 -16.79 20.87
N ARG A 48 -4.33 -15.71 20.12
CA ARG A 48 -3.63 -15.47 18.84
C ARG A 48 -2.13 -15.24 19.07
N ALA A 49 -1.77 -14.39 20.03
CA ALA A 49 -0.39 -14.13 20.42
C ALA A 49 0.31 -15.40 20.91
N ALA A 50 -0.37 -16.23 21.72
CA ALA A 50 0.17 -17.51 22.17
C ALA A 50 0.46 -18.48 21.01
N ARG A 51 -0.43 -18.58 20.01
CA ARG A 51 -0.17 -19.41 18.82
C ARG A 51 1.00 -18.90 17.99
N ILE A 52 1.12 -17.59 17.81
CA ILE A 52 2.24 -16.98 17.08
C ILE A 52 3.55 -17.25 17.83
N ALA A 53 3.56 -17.04 19.15
CA ALA A 53 4.73 -17.36 19.99
C ALA A 53 5.11 -18.84 19.90
N GLN A 54 4.15 -19.76 19.94
CA GLN A 54 4.39 -21.20 19.74
C GLN A 54 4.95 -21.51 18.35
N THR A 55 4.46 -20.86 17.30
CA THR A 55 4.95 -21.07 15.92
C THR A 55 6.37 -20.55 15.74
N LEU A 56 6.71 -19.44 16.40
CA LEU A 56 8.06 -18.87 16.41
C LEU A 56 9.04 -19.69 17.24
N ALA A 57 8.56 -20.35 18.29
CA ALA A 57 9.35 -21.22 19.15
C ALA A 57 9.64 -22.61 18.54
N GLN A 58 8.99 -22.97 17.43
CA GLN A 58 9.31 -24.22 16.72
C GLN A 58 10.72 -24.15 16.12
N PRO A 59 11.55 -25.18 16.31
CA PRO A 59 12.88 -25.23 15.72
C PRO A 59 12.73 -25.22 14.19
N ARG A 60 13.21 -24.16 13.56
CA ARG A 60 13.31 -23.99 12.10
C ARG A 60 14.76 -23.70 11.75
N ASP A 61 15.09 -23.82 10.47
CA ASP A 61 16.41 -23.46 9.95
C ASP A 61 16.90 -22.12 10.53
N ALA A 62 18.16 -22.11 10.98
CA ALA A 62 18.76 -20.95 11.64
C ALA A 62 18.72 -19.69 10.74
N ALA A 63 18.79 -19.85 9.42
CA ALA A 63 18.64 -18.77 8.45
C ALA A 63 17.22 -18.17 8.46
N TRP A 64 16.19 -19.02 8.52
CA TRP A 64 14.79 -18.61 8.60
C TRP A 64 14.48 -17.89 9.93
N GLN A 65 15.05 -18.37 11.03
CA GLN A 65 14.90 -17.72 12.34
C GLN A 65 15.59 -16.35 12.39
N GLN A 66 16.75 -16.18 11.76
CA GLN A 66 17.43 -14.88 11.67
C GLN A 66 16.65 -13.86 10.82
N GLU A 67 16.10 -14.27 9.67
CA GLU A 67 15.31 -13.38 8.81
C GLU A 67 14.04 -12.91 9.52
N ILE A 68 13.36 -13.84 10.19
CA ILE A 68 12.17 -13.54 11.01
C ILE A 68 12.54 -12.69 12.21
N GLN A 69 13.65 -12.96 12.91
CA GLN A 69 14.11 -12.11 14.01
C GLN A 69 14.43 -10.70 13.54
N ARG A 70 15.07 -10.51 12.39
CA ARG A 70 15.32 -9.17 11.84
C ARG A 70 14.02 -8.45 11.47
N ALA A 71 13.05 -9.17 10.89
CA ALA A 71 11.74 -8.63 10.59
C ALA A 71 10.97 -8.29 11.89
N LEU A 72 11.05 -9.16 12.91
CA LEU A 72 10.45 -8.93 14.22
C LEU A 72 11.13 -7.78 14.96
N GLU A 73 12.46 -7.66 14.96
CA GLU A 73 13.19 -6.57 15.63
C GLU A 73 12.87 -5.21 15.00
N ARG A 74 12.60 -5.16 13.68
CA ARG A 74 12.11 -3.93 13.03
C ARG A 74 10.67 -3.56 13.44
N TYR A 75 9.88 -4.52 13.91
CA TYR A 75 8.44 -4.34 14.18
C TYR A 75 8.04 -4.46 15.67
N LEU A 76 8.87 -5.07 16.52
CA LEU A 76 8.65 -5.33 17.94
C LEU A 76 9.67 -4.51 18.74
N SER A 77 9.20 -3.49 19.46
CA SER A 77 10.04 -2.74 20.39
C SER A 77 10.44 -3.63 21.59
N ARG A 78 11.70 -3.46 21.97
CA ARG A 78 12.51 -4.27 22.89
C ARG A 78 12.13 -4.05 24.36
N GLU A 79 10.90 -4.31 24.79
CA GLU A 79 10.54 -4.20 26.22
C GLU A 79 9.71 -5.39 26.71
N ALA A 80 10.41 -6.49 27.01
CA ALA A 80 10.11 -7.37 28.15
C ALA A 80 11.21 -8.44 28.28
N ASN A 81 12.16 -8.20 29.17
CA ASN A 81 13.01 -9.17 29.90
C ASN A 81 13.11 -10.60 29.31
N GLY A 82 14.03 -10.80 28.37
CA GLY A 82 14.76 -12.08 28.18
C GLY A 82 13.98 -13.28 27.65
N VAL A 83 12.66 -13.19 27.49
CA VAL A 83 11.85 -14.17 26.79
C VAL A 83 11.16 -13.40 25.68
N THR A 84 11.16 -13.92 24.45
CA THR A 84 10.39 -13.38 23.31
C THR A 84 8.90 -13.42 23.62
N ALA A 85 8.44 -12.57 24.52
CA ALA A 85 7.05 -12.34 24.85
C ALA A 85 6.51 -11.48 23.71
N VAL A 86 5.95 -12.15 22.71
CA VAL A 86 5.17 -11.50 21.66
C VAL A 86 4.07 -10.70 22.35
N ALA A 87 4.21 -9.37 22.41
CA ALA A 87 3.25 -8.53 23.12
C ALA A 87 1.88 -8.61 22.42
N VAL A 88 0.84 -8.95 23.17
CA VAL A 88 -0.54 -9.08 22.66
C VAL A 88 -0.99 -7.82 21.92
N ALA A 89 -0.58 -6.64 22.43
CA ALA A 89 -0.87 -5.35 21.82
C ALA A 89 -0.20 -5.17 20.44
N GLN A 90 1.01 -5.70 20.26
CA GLN A 90 1.75 -5.60 18.99
C GLN A 90 1.15 -6.54 17.94
N VAL A 91 0.81 -7.79 18.31
CA VAL A 91 0.10 -8.72 17.41
C VAL A 91 -1.22 -8.13 16.94
N ARG A 92 -1.99 -7.56 17.87
CA ARG A 92 -3.25 -6.88 17.55
C ARG A 92 -3.02 -5.77 16.53
N ARG A 93 -2.08 -4.86 16.81
CA ARG A 93 -1.81 -3.71 15.95
C ARG A 93 -1.40 -4.13 14.54
N VAL A 94 -0.43 -5.05 14.44
CA VAL A 94 0.04 -5.55 13.14
C VAL A 94 -1.08 -6.27 12.39
N TYR A 95 -1.87 -7.10 13.08
CA TYR A 95 -2.99 -7.81 12.45
C TYR A 95 -4.03 -6.83 11.89
N LEU A 96 -4.47 -5.87 12.69
CA LEU A 96 -5.46 -4.87 12.26
C LEU A 96 -4.91 -4.02 11.11
N GLN A 97 -3.65 -3.60 11.18
CA GLN A 97 -3.00 -2.88 10.07
C GLN A 97 -2.98 -3.72 8.78
N VAL A 98 -2.59 -4.99 8.85
CA VAL A 98 -2.54 -5.87 7.67
C VAL A 98 -3.94 -6.11 7.08
N VAL A 99 -4.92 -6.46 7.91
CA VAL A 99 -6.29 -6.70 7.44
C VAL A 99 -6.88 -5.45 6.80
N THR A 100 -6.72 -4.30 7.46
CA THR A 100 -7.21 -3.03 6.95
C THR A 100 -6.50 -2.69 5.63
N LYS A 101 -5.20 -2.93 5.53
CA LYS A 101 -4.44 -2.66 4.30
C LYS A 101 -4.85 -3.55 3.13
N VAL A 102 -5.11 -4.83 3.39
CA VAL A 102 -5.64 -5.76 2.38
C VAL A 102 -7.01 -5.30 1.90
N LEU A 103 -7.89 -4.87 2.82
CA LEU A 103 -9.19 -4.29 2.47
C LEU A 103 -9.03 -3.03 1.62
N SER A 104 -8.11 -2.11 1.98
CA SER A 104 -7.82 -0.91 1.18
C SER A 104 -7.42 -1.27 -0.25
N VAL A 105 -6.57 -2.28 -0.41
CA VAL A 105 -6.11 -2.77 -1.72
C VAL A 105 -7.26 -3.35 -2.53
N VAL A 106 -8.10 -4.20 -1.93
CA VAL A 106 -9.27 -4.77 -2.61
C VAL A 106 -10.22 -3.66 -3.06
N VAL A 107 -10.51 -2.69 -2.18
CA VAL A 107 -11.34 -1.52 -2.52
C VAL A 107 -10.71 -0.69 -3.63
N GLY A 108 -9.40 -0.45 -3.58
CA GLY A 108 -8.67 0.27 -4.62
C GLY A 108 -8.77 -0.42 -5.99
N ILE A 109 -8.63 -1.74 -6.05
CA ILE A 109 -8.81 -2.52 -7.28
C ILE A 109 -10.26 -2.44 -7.78
N ILE A 110 -11.25 -2.58 -6.91
CA ILE A 110 -12.66 -2.46 -7.29
C ILE A 110 -12.95 -1.07 -7.87
N LEU A 111 -12.46 0.00 -7.24
CA LEU A 111 -12.64 1.36 -7.72
C LEU A 111 -11.94 1.60 -9.06
N ALA A 112 -10.73 1.05 -9.23
CA ALA A 112 -10.01 1.14 -10.50
C ALA A 112 -10.80 0.50 -11.63
N TRP A 113 -11.42 -0.66 -11.39
CA TRP A 113 -12.28 -1.31 -12.38
C TRP A 113 -13.61 -0.58 -12.60
N LEU A 114 -14.26 -0.12 -11.53
CA LEU A 114 -15.58 0.51 -11.61
C LEU A 114 -15.55 1.85 -12.37
N PHE A 115 -14.48 2.61 -12.19
CA PHE A 115 -14.29 3.93 -12.78
C PHE A 115 -13.32 3.93 -13.96
N ASP A 116 -12.87 2.75 -14.40
CA ASP A 116 -11.85 2.57 -15.45
C ASP A 116 -10.60 3.46 -15.23
N LEU A 117 -10.14 3.54 -13.97
CA LEU A 117 -9.00 4.37 -13.60
C LEU A 117 -7.72 3.68 -14.05
N ASN A 118 -7.19 4.14 -15.17
CA ASN A 118 -5.88 3.75 -15.66
C ASN A 118 -4.86 4.87 -15.45
N LEU A 119 -4.17 4.82 -14.30
CA LEU A 119 -3.15 5.82 -13.95
C LEU A 119 -2.02 5.86 -14.98
N PHE A 120 -1.66 4.71 -15.57
CA PHE A 120 -0.59 4.62 -16.55
C PHE A 120 -0.98 5.29 -17.87
N ALA A 121 -2.22 5.09 -18.33
CA ALA A 121 -2.73 5.80 -19.50
C ALA A 121 -2.77 7.32 -19.27
N ALA A 122 -3.20 7.77 -18.09
CA ALA A 122 -3.19 9.19 -17.74
C ALA A 122 -1.77 9.78 -17.70
N ILE A 123 -0.79 9.04 -17.18
CA ILE A 123 0.63 9.45 -17.18
C ILE A 123 1.18 9.54 -18.61
N ASP A 124 0.87 8.56 -19.46
CA ASP A 124 1.32 8.53 -20.86
C ASP A 124 0.76 9.73 -21.64
N GLN A 125 -0.55 9.99 -21.51
CA GLN A 125 -1.20 11.18 -22.09
C GLN A 125 -0.58 12.49 -21.59
N LEU A 126 -0.30 12.61 -20.29
CA LEU A 126 0.34 13.80 -19.74
C LEU A 126 1.78 14.00 -20.22
N ASN A 127 2.52 12.91 -20.48
CA ASN A 127 3.88 12.98 -21.00
C ASN A 127 3.91 13.36 -22.47
N ASN A 128 3.02 12.80 -23.28
CA ASN A 128 2.93 13.12 -24.71
C ASN A 128 2.38 14.55 -24.94
N ALA A 129 1.53 15.06 -24.04
CA ALA A 129 1.11 16.45 -24.07
C ALA A 129 2.20 17.45 -23.64
N ALA A 130 3.20 17.01 -22.88
CA ALA A 130 4.25 17.88 -22.33
C ALA A 130 5.58 17.82 -23.10
N THR A 131 5.79 16.81 -23.95
CA THR A 131 7.04 16.55 -24.66
C THR A 131 6.73 16.01 -26.05
N GLU A 132 7.26 16.63 -27.11
CA GLU A 132 7.10 16.15 -28.51
C GLU A 132 7.79 14.79 -28.77
N GLN A 133 8.59 14.30 -27.83
CA GLN A 133 9.26 13.00 -27.88
C GLN A 133 8.59 12.02 -26.92
N ALA A 134 7.97 10.98 -27.48
CA ALA A 134 7.37 9.89 -26.72
C ALA A 134 8.44 9.21 -25.85
N SER A 135 8.29 9.28 -24.53
CA SER A 135 9.20 8.61 -23.59
C SER A 135 8.96 7.10 -23.62
N PRO A 136 9.96 6.26 -23.92
CA PRO A 136 9.79 4.81 -24.06
C PRO A 136 9.60 4.05 -22.73
N TYR A 137 9.62 4.74 -21.58
CA TYR A 137 9.69 4.08 -20.26
C TYR A 137 8.34 3.72 -19.64
N PHE A 138 7.24 4.34 -20.07
CA PHE A 138 5.88 4.07 -19.58
C PHE A 138 4.87 4.05 -20.75
N SER A 139 5.11 3.23 -21.76
CA SER A 139 4.11 3.05 -22.81
C SER A 139 2.94 2.24 -22.26
N ALA A 140 1.74 2.82 -22.22
CA ALA A 140 0.51 2.08 -21.91
C ALA A 140 0.28 0.90 -22.89
N GLN A 141 0.95 0.92 -24.05
CA GLN A 141 0.94 -0.16 -25.06
C GLN A 141 1.57 -1.49 -24.59
N LEU A 142 2.48 -1.46 -23.60
CA LEU A 142 3.16 -2.67 -23.11
C LEU A 142 2.42 -3.36 -21.95
N LEU A 143 1.43 -2.70 -21.34
CA LEU A 143 0.65 -3.23 -20.23
C LEU A 143 -0.76 -3.63 -20.69
N PRO A 144 -1.14 -4.92 -20.59
CA PRO A 144 -2.53 -5.33 -20.80
C PRO A 144 -3.46 -4.51 -19.89
N HIS A 145 -4.58 -4.04 -20.45
CA HIS A 145 -5.50 -3.13 -19.77
C HIS A 145 -5.91 -3.62 -18.37
N GLY A 146 -6.26 -4.91 -18.23
CA GLY A 146 -6.60 -5.50 -16.93
C GLY A 146 -5.46 -5.44 -15.89
N LEU A 147 -4.20 -5.59 -16.33
CA LEU A 147 -3.04 -5.48 -15.46
C LEU A 147 -2.82 -4.02 -15.02
N ALA A 148 -3.01 -3.07 -15.92
CA ALA A 148 -2.91 -1.64 -15.62
C ALA A 148 -3.95 -1.19 -14.57
N LEU A 149 -5.18 -1.72 -14.65
CA LEU A 149 -6.22 -1.47 -13.64
C LEU A 149 -5.87 -2.08 -12.28
N VAL A 150 -5.34 -3.31 -12.25
CA VAL A 150 -4.90 -3.94 -11.00
C VAL A 150 -3.78 -3.13 -10.35
N LEU A 151 -2.76 -2.75 -11.12
CA LEU A 151 -1.65 -1.94 -10.62
C LEU A 151 -2.11 -0.56 -10.14
N THR A 152 -3.03 0.08 -10.87
CA THR A 152 -3.64 1.36 -10.44
C THR A 152 -4.40 1.18 -9.12
N GLY A 153 -5.18 0.10 -9.01
CA GLY A 153 -5.89 -0.25 -7.78
C GLY A 153 -4.98 -0.55 -6.60
N LEU A 154 -3.83 -1.20 -6.82
CA LEU A 154 -2.79 -1.39 -5.80
C LEU A 154 -2.25 -0.04 -5.33
N VAL A 155 -1.92 0.87 -6.25
CA VAL A 155 -1.42 2.21 -5.91
C VAL A 155 -2.46 2.99 -5.11
N LEU A 156 -3.73 2.95 -5.54
CA LEU A 156 -4.86 3.57 -4.84
C LEU A 156 -5.02 3.02 -3.42
N GLY A 157 -5.08 1.69 -3.27
CA GLY A 157 -5.32 1.05 -1.97
C GLY A 157 -4.12 1.08 -1.03
N LEU A 158 -2.90 1.16 -1.55
CA LEU A 158 -1.72 1.37 -0.72
C LEU A 158 -1.57 2.83 -0.27
N GLY A 159 -2.33 3.77 -0.83
CA GLY A 159 -2.43 5.16 -0.39
C GLY A 159 -1.36 6.09 -0.98
N ALA A 160 -1.24 7.28 -0.40
CA ALA A 160 -0.42 8.36 -0.97
C ALA A 160 1.09 8.06 -1.03
N GLY A 161 1.62 7.17 -0.18
CA GLY A 161 3.04 6.84 -0.13
C GLY A 161 3.58 6.23 -1.45
N PRO A 162 3.03 5.09 -1.92
CA PRO A 162 3.42 4.53 -3.21
C PRO A 162 3.12 5.45 -4.39
N LEU A 163 1.99 6.18 -4.35
CA LEU A 163 1.63 7.15 -5.38
C LEU A 163 2.68 8.27 -5.47
N HIS A 164 3.17 8.79 -4.35
CA HIS A 164 4.27 9.75 -4.31
C HIS A 164 5.56 9.19 -4.91
N LYS A 165 5.86 7.90 -4.71
CA LYS A 165 7.02 7.25 -5.36
C LYS A 165 6.87 7.19 -6.88
N VAL A 166 5.66 6.90 -7.37
CA VAL A 166 5.36 6.92 -8.81
C VAL A 166 5.56 8.33 -9.38
N ILE A 167 5.00 9.36 -8.72
CA ILE A 167 5.18 10.76 -9.13
C ILE A 167 6.67 11.16 -9.07
N SER A 168 7.38 10.82 -7.99
CA SER A 168 8.80 11.15 -7.83
C SER A 168 9.68 10.47 -8.89
N ALA A 169 9.34 9.25 -9.29
CA ALA A 169 10.04 8.55 -10.36
C ALA A 169 9.83 9.24 -11.71
N LEU A 170 8.61 9.73 -11.97
CA LEU A 170 8.30 10.52 -13.17
C LEU A 170 9.05 11.86 -13.17
N ASP A 171 9.07 12.57 -12.04
CA ASP A 171 9.79 13.85 -11.92
C ASP A 171 11.29 13.68 -12.13
N ARG A 172 11.90 12.62 -11.57
CA ARG A 172 13.31 12.29 -11.81
C ARG A 172 13.58 11.98 -13.28
N ALA A 173 12.72 11.18 -13.91
CA ALA A 173 12.87 10.85 -15.33
C ALA A 173 12.78 12.11 -16.22
N ARG A 174 11.87 13.04 -15.90
CA ARG A 174 11.76 14.34 -16.60
C ARG A 174 13.00 15.22 -16.43
N LYS A 175 13.55 15.31 -15.23
CA LYS A 175 14.78 16.10 -14.98
C LYS A 175 15.97 15.57 -15.77
N ASN A 176 16.17 14.24 -15.77
CA ASN A 176 17.25 13.61 -16.52
C ASN A 176 17.13 13.88 -18.04
N ASN A 177 15.92 13.90 -18.61
CA ASN A 177 15.73 14.21 -20.03
C ASN A 177 16.01 15.70 -20.36
N LYS A 178 15.72 16.63 -19.44
CA LYS A 178 16.08 18.05 -19.63
C LYS A 178 17.59 18.31 -19.55
N GLU A 179 18.33 17.44 -18.87
CA GLU A 179 19.79 17.53 -18.76
C GLU A 179 20.51 16.79 -19.91
N ALA A 180 19.84 15.84 -20.57
CA ALA A 180 20.35 15.08 -21.70
C ALA A 180 20.02 15.69 -23.09
N ALA A 181 19.14 16.70 -23.13
CA ALA A 181 18.79 17.50 -24.30
C ALA A 181 19.53 18.84 -24.28
#